data_AF-A0A832A3J9-F1
#
_entry.id   AF-A0A832A3J9-F1
#
_cell.length_a   1.000
_cell.length_b   1.000
_cell.length_c   1.000
_cell.angle_alpha   90.00
_cell.angle_beta   90.00
_cell.angle_gamma   90.00
#
_symmetry.space_group_name_H-M   'P 1'
#
loop_
_entity.id
_entity.type
_entity.pdbx_description
1 polymer ?
#
loop_
_entity_poly.entity_id
_entity_poly.type
_entity_poly.pdbx_seq_one_letter_code
_entity_poly.pdbx_strand_id
1 'polypeptide(L)'
;MPDLKEPRKGKGKIEYRQLGLLGTIPIIMVVGPVVGFFIGRWLDSKLGTAPFLLILFLIFGFIASGKEIYRIIKRAEEKPDKTKDEN
;
A
#
# COMPACT_ATOMS: atom_id res chain seq x y z
N MET A 1 35.17 40.48 -1.43
CA MET A 1 35.28 39.02 -1.62
C MET A 1 33.89 38.44 -1.40
N PRO A 2 33.27 37.76 -2.38
CA PRO A 2 31.95 37.17 -2.17
C PRO A 2 32.09 35.91 -1.31
N ASP A 3 31.41 35.91 -0.16
CA ASP A 3 31.27 34.73 0.69
C ASP A 3 30.48 33.66 -0.07
N LEU A 4 31.21 32.72 -0.66
CA LEU A 4 30.67 31.52 -1.28
C LEU A 4 30.09 30.63 -0.18
N LYS A 5 28.81 30.86 0.14
CA LYS A 5 28.00 30.02 1.01
C LYS A 5 27.86 28.65 0.36
N GLU A 6 28.67 27.69 0.79
CA GLU A 6 28.63 26.31 0.32
C GLU A 6 27.19 25.76 0.41
N PRO A 7 26.70 25.03 -0.61
CA PRO A 7 25.43 24.35 -0.50
C PRO A 7 25.57 23.29 0.60
N ARG A 8 24.90 23.50 1.74
CA ARG A 8 24.73 22.47 2.77
C ARG A 8 24.02 21.30 2.10
N LYS A 9 24.81 20.34 1.63
CA LYS A 9 24.37 19.04 1.14
C LYS A 9 23.82 18.30 2.36
N GLY A 10 22.56 18.60 2.69
CA GLY A 10 21.80 17.87 3.67
C GLY A 10 21.80 16.42 3.22
N LYS A 11 22.62 15.60 3.89
CA LYS A 11 22.48 14.15 3.86
C LYS A 11 21.12 13.87 4.48
N GLY A 12 20.06 13.96 3.68
CA GLY A 12 18.74 13.50 4.03
C GLY A 12 18.93 12.04 4.39
N LYS A 13 18.91 11.76 5.69
CA LYS A 13 18.84 10.41 6.21
C LYS A 13 17.57 9.89 5.57
N ILE A 14 17.69 9.05 4.55
CA ILE A 14 16.53 8.47 3.89
C ILE A 14 15.82 7.74 5.03
N GLU A 15 14.69 8.30 5.47
CA GLU A 15 13.93 7.71 6.55
C GLU A 15 13.41 6.39 6.00
N TYR A 16 14.10 5.30 6.33
CA TYR A 16 13.72 3.94 5.92
C TYR A 16 12.24 3.64 6.29
N ARG A 17 11.72 4.34 7.30
CA ARG A 17 10.30 4.37 7.66
C ARG A 17 9.39 4.92 6.54
N GLN A 18 9.75 6.02 5.91
CA GLN A 18 8.98 6.62 4.81
C GLN A 18 9.05 5.75 3.54
N LEU A 19 10.22 5.17 3.25
CA LEU A 19 10.37 4.24 2.12
C LEU A 19 9.56 2.95 2.31
N GLY A 20 9.55 2.39 3.51
CA GLY A 20 8.77 1.19 3.82
C GLY A 20 7.28 1.44 3.65
N LEU A 21 6.78 2.59 4.12
CA LEU A 21 5.36 2.96 3.96
C LEU A 21 4.98 3.08 2.49
N LEU A 22 5.78 3.79 1.68
CA LEU A 22 5.51 3.97 0.25
C LEU A 22 5.58 2.66 -0.54
N GLY A 23 6.50 1.76 -0.17
CA GLY A 23 6.64 0.45 -0.82
C GLY A 23 5.49 -0.52 -0.53
N THR A 24 4.81 -0.39 0.60
CA THR A 24 3.72 -1.31 0.97
C THR A 24 2.41 -1.06 0.22
N ILE A 25 2.13 0.16 -0.21
CA ILE A 25 0.89 0.52 -0.93
C ILE A 25 0.70 -0.32 -2.21
N PRO A 26 1.67 -0.37 -3.16
CA PRO A 26 1.52 -1.19 -4.36
C PRO A 26 1.44 -2.68 -4.05
N ILE A 27 2.12 -3.15 -2.99
CA ILE A 27 2.03 -4.56 -2.55
C ILE A 27 0.60 -4.89 -2.12
N ILE A 28 0.02 -4.07 -1.24
CA ILE A 28 -1.37 -4.24 -0.75
C ILE A 28 -2.35 -4.22 -1.92
N MET A 29 -2.14 -3.34 -2.89
CA MET A 29 -2.98 -3.22 -4.08
C MET A 29 -3.01 -4.50 -4.93
N VAL A 30 -1.88 -5.20 -5.03
CA VAL A 30 -1.76 -6.44 -5.83
C VAL A 30 -2.19 -7.67 -5.04
N VAL A 31 -1.95 -7.70 -3.73
CA VAL A 31 -2.27 -8.86 -2.87
C VAL A 31 -3.75 -9.22 -2.91
N GLY A 32 -4.67 -8.24 -2.83
CA GLY A 32 -6.11 -8.54 -2.82
C GLY A 32 -6.61 -9.18 -4.12
N PRO A 33 -6.34 -8.63 -5.31
CA PRO A 33 -6.68 -9.27 -6.58
C PRO A 33 -6.03 -10.65 -6.75
N VAL A 34 -4.77 -10.83 -6.32
CA VAL A 34 -4.12 -12.15 -6.39
C VAL A 34 -4.86 -13.18 -5.55
N VAL A 35 -5.20 -12.85 -4.31
CA VAL A 35 -5.96 -13.75 -3.43
C VAL A 35 -7.35 -14.03 -4.01
N GLY A 36 -8.04 -12.99 -4.52
CA GLY A 36 -9.33 -13.13 -5.19
C GLY A 36 -9.27 -14.03 -6.43
N PHE A 37 -8.21 -13.92 -7.22
CA PHE A 37 -7.98 -14.78 -8.39
C PHE A 37 -7.82 -16.25 -7.99
N PHE A 38 -6.98 -16.54 -6.99
CA PHE A 38 -6.77 -17.92 -6.53
C PHE A 38 -8.05 -18.56 -5.99
N ILE A 39 -8.79 -17.83 -5.15
CA ILE A 39 -10.06 -18.30 -4.59
C ILE A 39 -11.10 -18.46 -5.69
N GLY A 40 -11.26 -17.44 -6.54
CA GLY A 40 -12.22 -17.43 -7.63
C GLY A 40 -11.97 -18.55 -8.64
N ARG A 41 -10.71 -18.79 -9.02
CA ARG A 41 -10.33 -19.90 -9.91
C ARG A 41 -10.61 -21.26 -9.29
N TRP A 42 -10.30 -21.44 -8.00
CA TRP A 42 -10.58 -22.70 -7.30
C TRP A 42 -12.09 -22.98 -7.22
N LEU A 43 -12.88 -21.95 -6.94
CA LEU A 43 -14.33 -22.07 -6.83
C LEU A 43 -15.01 -22.26 -8.19
N ASP A 44 -14.58 -21.53 -9.22
CA ASP A 44 -15.04 -21.72 -10.60
C ASP A 44 -14.74 -23.13 -11.11
N SER A 45 -13.57 -23.70 -10.76
CA SER A 45 -13.23 -25.08 -11.12
C SER A 45 -14.11 -26.12 -10.42
N LYS A 46 -14.62 -25.80 -9.23
CA LYS A 46 -15.48 -26.71 -8.45
C LYS A 46 -16.95 -26.63 -8.88
N LEU A 47 -17.41 -25.44 -9.27
CA LEU A 47 -18.81 -25.17 -9.64
C LEU A 47 -19.05 -25.22 -11.16
N GLY A 48 -18.00 -25.27 -11.98
CA GLY A 48 -18.11 -25.28 -13.44
C GLY A 48 -18.54 -23.94 -14.04
N THR A 49 -18.57 -22.86 -13.25
CA THR A 49 -19.03 -21.52 -13.63
C THR A 49 -17.92 -20.62 -14.18
N ALA A 50 -16.78 -21.18 -14.57
CA ALA A 50 -15.66 -20.41 -15.09
C ALA A 50 -16.10 -19.55 -16.29
N PRO A 51 -15.87 -18.21 -16.31
CA PRO A 51 -15.05 -17.40 -15.39
C PRO A 51 -15.85 -16.44 -14.47
N PHE A 52 -17.11 -16.73 -14.14
CA PHE A 52 -17.99 -15.78 -13.44
C PHE A 52 -17.56 -15.51 -11.99
N LEU A 53 -17.23 -16.54 -11.20
CA LEU A 53 -16.81 -16.32 -9.81
C LEU A 53 -15.43 -15.69 -9.76
N LEU A 54 -14.53 -16.05 -10.67
CA LEU A 54 -13.21 -15.43 -10.77
C LEU A 54 -13.32 -13.91 -10.95
N ILE A 55 -14.16 -13.44 -11.87
CA ILE A 55 -14.37 -12.00 -12.10
C ILE A 55 -14.96 -11.34 -10.84
N LEU A 56 -15.95 -11.98 -10.21
CA LEU A 56 -16.56 -11.48 -8.98
C LEU A 56 -15.52 -11.31 -7.87
N PHE A 57 -14.73 -12.35 -7.58
CA PHE A 57 -13.70 -12.32 -6.54
C PHE A 57 -12.53 -11.39 -6.87
N LEU A 58 -12.18 -11.22 -8.15
CA LEU A 58 -11.21 -10.21 -8.57
C LEU A 58 -11.69 -8.79 -8.24
N ILE A 59 -12.93 -8.46 -8.56
CA ILE A 59 -13.53 -7.15 -8.27
C ILE A 59 -13.56 -6.93 -6.75
N PHE A 60 -14.01 -7.93 -5.99
CA PHE A 60 -13.98 -7.87 -4.52
C PHE A 60 -12.56 -7.67 -3.98
N GLY A 61 -11.56 -8.38 -4.52
CA GLY A 61 -10.16 -8.23 -4.13
C GLY A 61 -9.62 -6.82 -4.40
N PHE A 62 -10.02 -6.22 -5.52
CA PHE A 62 -9.64 -4.85 -5.87
C PHE A 62 -10.28 -3.82 -4.91
N ILE A 63 -11.58 -3.96 -4.64
CA ILE A 63 -12.31 -3.10 -3.70
C ILE A 63 -11.73 -3.23 -2.28
N ALA A 64 -11.44 -4.45 -1.83
CA ALA A 64 -10.86 -4.69 -0.51
C ALA A 64 -9.49 -4.02 -0.36
N SER A 65 -8.65 -4.12 -1.40
CA SER A 65 -7.32 -3.47 -1.41
C SER A 65 -7.44 -1.95 -1.40
N GLY A 66 -8.33 -1.38 -2.23
CA GLY A 66 -8.57 0.07 -2.25
C GLY A 66 -9.09 0.60 -0.91
N LYS A 67 -9.98 -0.16 -0.24
CA LYS A 67 -10.50 0.18 1.09
C LYS A 67 -9.40 0.16 2.16
N GLU A 68 -8.47 -0.79 2.08
CA GLU A 68 -7.35 -0.86 3.02
C GLU A 68 -6.36 0.29 2.81
N ILE A 69 -6.03 0.61 1.55
CA ILE A 69 -5.21 1.78 1.21
C ILE A 69 -5.86 3.08 1.72
N TYR A 70 -7.16 3.27 1.48
CA TYR A 70 -7.89 4.43 1.98
C TYR A 70 -7.84 4.52 3.51
N ARG A 71 -7.96 3.39 4.22
CA ARG A 71 -7.82 3.34 5.69
C ARG A 71 -6.41 3.72 6.13
N ILE A 72 -5.37 3.27 5.43
CA ILE A 72 -3.97 3.61 5.74
C ILE A 72 -3.73 5.11 5.56
N ILE A 73 -4.18 5.67 4.43
CA ILE A 73 -4.05 7.09 4.13
C ILE A 73 -4.80 7.92 5.20
N LYS A 74 -6.06 7.59 5.47
CA LYS A 74 -6.85 8.30 6.48
C LYS A 74 -6.22 8.26 7.87
N ARG A 75 -5.64 7.12 8.27
CA ARG A 75 -4.90 7.00 9.54
C ARG A 75 -3.59 7.77 9.55
N ALA A 76 -2.93 7.89 8.41
CA ALA A 76 -1.72 8.70 8.26
C ALA A 76 -2.04 10.19 8.32
N GLU A 77 -3.19 10.62 7.79
CA GLU A 77 -3.68 11.99 7.88
C GLU A 77 -4.18 12.36 9.30
N GLU A 78 -4.90 11.44 9.97
CA GLU A 78 -5.43 11.66 11.32
C GLU A 78 -4.35 11.64 12.43
N LYS A 79 -3.16 11.11 12.15
CA LYS A 79 -2.01 11.21 13.04
C LYS A 79 -1.10 12.35 12.58
N PRO A 80 -1.24 13.60 13.08
CA PRO A 80 -0.08 14.45 13.18
C PRO A 80 0.91 13.70 14.09
N ASP A 81 2.15 13.61 13.63
CA ASP A 81 3.25 12.90 14.27
C ASP A 81 3.16 12.88 15.81
N LYS A 82 2.76 11.73 16.36
CA LYS A 82 2.98 11.39 17.76
C LYS A 82 3.84 10.14 17.81
N THR A 83 5.07 10.26 17.31
CA THR A 83 6.16 9.36 17.72
C THR A 83 7.23 10.16 18.45
N LYS A 84 6.92 10.47 19.71
CA LYS A 84 7.79 10.24 20.87
C LYS A 84 9.22 10.80 20.80
N ASP A 85 9.33 12.10 21.07
CA ASP A 85 10.41 12.63 21.91
C ASP A 85 10.01 12.40 23.38
N GLU A 86 10.41 11.27 23.98
CA GLU A 86 10.39 11.08 25.43
C GLU A 86 11.50 10.10 25.83
N ASN A 87 12.63 10.69 26.24
CA ASN A 87 13.47 10.42 27.42
C ASN A 87 14.97 10.53 27.14
#